data_AF-A0A8J3IN40-F1
#
_entry.id   AF-A0A8J3IN40-F1
#
_cell.length_a   1.000
_cell.length_b   1.000
_cell.length_c   1.000
_cell.angle_alpha   90.00
_cell.angle_beta   90.00
_cell.angle_gamma   90.00
#
_symmetry.space_group_name_H-M   'P 1'
#
loop_
_entity.id
_entity.type
_entity.pdbx_description
1 polymer ?
#
loop_
_entity_poly.entity_id
_entity_poly.type
_entity_poly.pdbx_seq_one_letter_code
_entity_poly.pdbx_strand_id
1 'polypeptide(L)'
;METEFSALLRTYRKNMGWSQGEMAENWSYSFETISAWERKKRTPSSQEIPRLAKFLEVAPEKLAEIITRSKEQTNPSANKPIAHPETRAGWKASYETWGELQHIYKTRTEFNKDFSYPRMFENAHSIRAAGISLNAIAMNYDRELIKRSILEDNCHLQLCFLDPKGTRCAEREEEEEYDPGVLARFTNTNLIVIGGLRKQIAKVDPSKSPLLELRVYDMIPRFNIYIVDDALMTVQSYAYGRGEETPILVLERKNAGGLFDYYTSVVKRILDNSTDVDDTSIEERRKNI
;
A
#
# COMPACT_ATOMS: atom_id res chain seq x y z
N MET A 1 -27.41 -19.63 -42.18
CA MET A 1 -27.36 -19.73 -40.71
C MET A 1 -27.22 -18.33 -40.16
N GLU A 2 -28.06 -17.97 -39.19
CA GLU A 2 -28.01 -16.63 -38.59
C GLU A 2 -26.65 -16.40 -37.93
N THR A 3 -26.04 -15.26 -38.26
CA THR A 3 -24.67 -14.91 -37.85
C THR A 3 -24.63 -14.06 -36.58
N GLU A 4 -25.79 -13.70 -36.03
CA GLU A 4 -25.92 -12.86 -34.85
C GLU A 4 -26.73 -13.53 -33.74
N PHE A 5 -26.21 -13.43 -32.51
CA PHE A 5 -26.82 -14.04 -31.33
C PHE A 5 -28.24 -13.54 -31.05
N SER A 6 -28.49 -12.23 -31.21
CA SER A 6 -29.82 -11.64 -31.00
C SER A 6 -30.87 -12.11 -32.01
N ALA A 7 -30.44 -12.46 -33.23
CA ALA A 7 -31.31 -13.02 -34.25
C ALA A 7 -31.62 -14.47 -33.87
N LEU A 8 -30.59 -15.23 -33.49
CA LEU A 8 -30.71 -16.64 -33.10
C LEU A 8 -31.72 -16.82 -31.97
N LEU A 9 -31.68 -15.97 -30.94
CA LEU A 9 -32.66 -15.96 -29.86
C LEU A 9 -34.08 -15.65 -30.35
N ARG A 10 -34.24 -14.61 -31.17
CA ARG A 10 -35.56 -14.20 -31.70
C ARG A 10 -36.18 -15.27 -32.58
N THR A 11 -35.36 -15.92 -33.41
CA THR A 11 -35.80 -16.97 -34.32
C THR A 11 -36.15 -18.23 -33.55
N TYR A 12 -35.32 -18.64 -32.59
CA TYR A 12 -35.67 -19.74 -31.68
C TYR A 12 -36.99 -19.47 -30.96
N ARG A 13 -37.12 -18.29 -30.33
CA ARG A 13 -38.32 -17.91 -29.58
C ARG A 13 -39.58 -17.92 -30.45
N LYS A 14 -39.50 -17.36 -31.67
CA LYS A 14 -40.62 -17.34 -32.62
C LYS A 14 -40.98 -18.74 -33.12
N ASN A 15 -40.00 -19.60 -33.35
CA ASN A 15 -40.24 -21.00 -33.76
C ASN A 15 -40.96 -21.79 -32.67
N MET A 16 -40.66 -21.48 -31.40
CA MET A 16 -41.36 -22.07 -30.24
C MET A 16 -42.71 -21.42 -29.94
N GLY A 17 -43.09 -20.35 -30.67
CA GLY A 17 -44.33 -19.61 -30.44
C GLY A 17 -44.35 -18.78 -29.14
N TRP A 18 -43.19 -18.54 -28.52
CA TRP A 18 -43.10 -17.91 -27.21
C TRP A 18 -43.02 -16.38 -27.28
N SER A 19 -43.62 -15.72 -26.29
CA SER A 19 -43.31 -14.34 -25.91
C SER A 19 -41.96 -14.25 -25.19
N GLN A 20 -41.42 -13.02 -25.05
CA GLN A 20 -40.16 -12.82 -24.30
C GLN A 20 -40.30 -13.23 -22.83
N GLY A 21 -41.49 -13.08 -22.24
CA GLY A 21 -41.79 -13.50 -20.86
C GLY A 21 -41.81 -15.01 -20.71
N GLU A 22 -42.48 -15.71 -21.63
CA GLU A 22 -42.50 -17.18 -21.62
C GLU A 22 -41.10 -17.77 -21.85
N MET A 23 -40.29 -17.18 -22.73
CA MET A 23 -38.90 -17.61 -22.91
C MET A 23 -38.06 -17.39 -21.64
N ALA A 24 -38.26 -16.26 -20.96
CA ALA A 24 -37.58 -15.96 -19.70
C ALA A 24 -37.93 -16.98 -18.61
N GLU A 25 -39.21 -17.32 -18.44
CA GLU A 25 -39.67 -18.34 -17.51
C GLU A 25 -39.12 -19.73 -17.87
N ASN A 26 -39.27 -20.16 -19.13
CA ASN A 26 -38.83 -21.48 -19.59
C ASN A 26 -37.31 -21.68 -19.49
N TRP A 27 -36.51 -20.61 -19.64
CA TRP A 27 -35.05 -20.69 -19.53
C TRP A 27 -34.51 -20.28 -18.16
N SER A 28 -35.39 -19.87 -17.24
CA SER A 28 -35.07 -19.35 -15.91
C SER A 28 -34.14 -18.12 -15.95
N TYR A 29 -34.42 -17.19 -16.86
CA TYR A 29 -33.83 -15.85 -16.89
C TYR A 29 -34.90 -14.80 -16.56
N SER A 30 -34.49 -13.58 -16.24
CA SER A 30 -35.44 -12.48 -16.11
C SER A 30 -35.90 -12.00 -17.50
N PHE A 31 -37.11 -11.42 -17.57
CA PHE A 31 -37.63 -10.80 -18.80
C PHE A 31 -36.65 -9.74 -19.34
N GLU A 32 -36.07 -8.94 -18.46
CA GLU A 32 -35.11 -7.88 -18.80
C GLU A 32 -33.84 -8.46 -19.43
N THR A 33 -33.42 -9.65 -18.99
CA THR A 33 -32.23 -10.34 -19.51
C THR A 33 -32.47 -10.82 -20.94
N ILE A 34 -33.56 -11.56 -21.17
CA ILE A 34 -33.96 -12.02 -22.51
C ILE A 34 -34.19 -10.82 -23.43
N SER A 35 -34.90 -9.80 -22.93
CA SER A 35 -35.18 -8.60 -23.68
C SER A 35 -33.90 -7.81 -24.03
N ALA A 36 -32.91 -7.74 -23.13
CA ALA A 36 -31.64 -7.05 -23.39
C ALA A 36 -30.81 -7.80 -24.43
N TRP A 37 -30.84 -9.14 -24.42
CA TRP A 37 -30.14 -9.96 -25.42
C TRP A 37 -30.77 -9.85 -26.81
N GLU A 38 -32.10 -9.93 -26.92
CA GLU A 38 -32.79 -9.77 -28.21
C GLU A 38 -32.64 -8.36 -28.78
N ARG A 39 -32.56 -7.33 -27.93
CA ARG A 39 -32.37 -5.93 -28.33
C ARG A 39 -30.90 -5.55 -28.50
N LYS A 40 -29.97 -6.52 -28.49
CA LYS A 40 -28.53 -6.28 -28.66
C LYS A 40 -27.90 -5.36 -27.59
N LYS A 41 -28.59 -5.11 -26.48
CA LYS A 41 -28.10 -4.24 -25.38
C LYS A 41 -27.05 -4.93 -24.53
N ARG A 42 -27.14 -6.26 -24.41
CA ARG A 42 -26.22 -7.11 -23.65
C ARG A 42 -26.02 -8.43 -24.37
N THR A 43 -24.97 -9.14 -24.01
CA THR A 43 -24.70 -10.52 -24.43
C THR A 43 -24.42 -11.37 -23.20
N PRO A 44 -24.71 -12.68 -23.22
CA PRO A 44 -24.45 -13.58 -22.10
C PRO A 44 -22.95 -13.67 -21.76
N SER A 45 -22.67 -14.03 -20.51
CA SER A 45 -21.31 -14.30 -20.05
C SER A 45 -20.80 -15.64 -20.62
N SER A 46 -19.49 -15.87 -20.56
CA SER A 46 -18.88 -17.13 -21.02
C SER A 46 -19.37 -18.35 -20.23
N GLN A 47 -19.74 -18.16 -18.96
CA GLN A 47 -20.25 -19.22 -18.08
C GLN A 47 -21.64 -19.71 -18.50
N GLU A 48 -22.44 -18.86 -19.16
CA GLU A 48 -23.80 -19.21 -19.62
C GLU A 48 -23.81 -19.94 -20.98
N ILE A 49 -22.68 -19.95 -21.71
CA ILE A 49 -22.59 -20.50 -23.07
C ILE A 49 -22.98 -21.99 -23.12
N PRO A 50 -22.48 -22.88 -22.24
CA PRO A 50 -22.83 -24.30 -22.32
C PRO A 50 -24.34 -24.55 -22.14
N ARG A 51 -24.99 -23.76 -21.28
CA ARG A 51 -26.42 -23.86 -21.01
C ARG A 51 -27.25 -23.37 -22.20
N LEU A 52 -26.91 -22.20 -22.74
CA LEU A 52 -27.60 -21.63 -23.90
C LEU A 52 -27.40 -22.45 -25.17
N ALA A 53 -26.21 -23.03 -25.35
CA ALA A 53 -25.88 -23.94 -26.45
C ALA A 53 -26.82 -25.15 -26.46
N LYS A 54 -27.12 -25.71 -25.28
CA LYS A 54 -28.08 -26.80 -25.12
C LYS A 54 -29.50 -26.40 -25.51
N PHE A 55 -29.97 -25.23 -25.09
CA PHE A 55 -31.31 -24.77 -25.46
C PHE A 55 -31.46 -24.47 -26.95
N LEU A 56 -30.43 -23.88 -27.54
CA LEU A 56 -30.41 -23.48 -28.95
C LEU A 56 -30.05 -24.63 -29.90
N GLU A 57 -29.69 -25.80 -29.36
CA GLU A 57 -29.22 -26.97 -30.11
C GLU A 57 -28.02 -26.64 -31.02
N VAL A 58 -27.08 -25.84 -30.50
CA VAL A 58 -25.85 -25.43 -31.20
C VAL A 58 -24.64 -25.91 -30.40
N ALA A 59 -23.55 -26.28 -31.08
CA ALA A 59 -22.28 -26.58 -30.41
C ALA A 59 -21.78 -25.37 -29.58
N PRO A 60 -21.30 -25.55 -28.33
CA PRO A 60 -20.85 -24.46 -27.47
C PRO A 60 -19.79 -23.55 -28.11
N GLU A 61 -18.86 -24.13 -28.85
CA GLU A 61 -17.75 -23.42 -29.52
C GLU A 61 -18.30 -22.49 -30.60
N LYS A 62 -19.27 -22.97 -31.36
CA LYS A 62 -19.95 -22.19 -32.40
C LYS A 62 -20.83 -21.09 -31.81
N LEU A 63 -21.50 -21.36 -30.69
CA LEU A 63 -22.26 -20.32 -29.98
C LEU A 63 -21.32 -19.25 -29.41
N ALA A 64 -20.16 -19.63 -28.88
CA ALA A 64 -19.14 -18.71 -28.41
C ALA A 64 -18.60 -17.82 -29.54
N GLU A 65 -18.37 -18.38 -30.73
CA GLU A 65 -17.98 -17.63 -31.93
C GLU A 65 -19.05 -16.62 -32.34
N ILE A 66 -20.32 -17.04 -32.40
CA ILE A 66 -21.45 -16.16 -32.74
C ILE A 66 -21.60 -15.02 -31.71
N ILE A 67 -21.46 -15.31 -30.41
CA ILE A 67 -21.54 -14.30 -29.34
C ILE A 67 -20.37 -13.32 -29.44
N THR A 68 -19.15 -13.81 -29.67
CA THR A 68 -17.95 -12.98 -29.83
C THR A 68 -18.09 -12.04 -31.02
N ARG A 69 -18.49 -12.57 -32.17
CA ARG A 69 -18.75 -11.77 -33.38
C ARG A 69 -19.89 -10.76 -33.17
N SER A 70 -20.93 -11.15 -32.43
CA SER A 70 -22.04 -10.24 -32.10
C SER A 70 -21.60 -9.11 -31.17
N LYS A 71 -20.68 -9.36 -30.21
CA LYS A 71 -20.08 -8.31 -29.35
C LYS A 71 -19.26 -7.30 -30.16
N GLU A 72 -18.54 -7.78 -31.17
CA GLU A 72 -17.76 -6.92 -32.07
C GLU A 72 -18.66 -6.04 -32.95
N GLN A 73 -19.84 -6.54 -33.35
CA GLN A 73 -20.79 -5.83 -34.23
C GLN A 73 -21.72 -4.86 -33.50
N THR A 74 -22.15 -5.18 -32.28
CA THR A 74 -22.98 -4.26 -31.46
C THR A 74 -22.17 -3.11 -30.86
N ASN A 75 -20.85 -3.18 -31.00
CA ASN A 75 -19.94 -2.21 -30.46
C ASN A 75 -18.98 -1.68 -31.54
N PRO A 76 -19.48 -0.88 -32.51
CA PRO A 76 -18.58 -0.10 -33.38
C PRO A 76 -17.77 0.94 -32.57
N SER A 77 -18.05 1.09 -31.27
CA SER A 77 -17.29 1.85 -30.29
C SER A 77 -16.39 1.02 -29.36
N ALA A 78 -16.37 -0.32 -29.44
CA ALA A 78 -15.37 -1.12 -28.70
C ALA A 78 -13.94 -0.89 -29.20
N ASN A 79 -13.81 -0.38 -30.43
CA ASN A 79 -12.56 0.06 -31.02
C ASN A 79 -12.43 1.59 -31.10
N LYS A 80 -13.36 2.34 -30.50
CA LYS A 80 -12.97 3.65 -29.96
C LYS A 80 -12.29 3.32 -28.64
N PRO A 81 -10.99 3.66 -28.47
CA PRO A 81 -10.41 3.60 -27.14
C PRO A 81 -11.41 4.30 -26.23
N ILE A 82 -11.72 3.66 -25.09
CA ILE A 82 -12.32 4.38 -23.96
C ILE A 82 -11.58 5.70 -23.94
N ALA A 83 -12.29 6.81 -24.06
CA ALA A 83 -11.70 8.11 -23.84
C ALA A 83 -11.31 8.09 -22.35
N HIS A 84 -10.14 7.51 -22.07
CA HIS A 84 -9.37 7.79 -20.90
C HIS A 84 -9.27 9.31 -20.92
N PRO A 85 -9.77 10.01 -19.89
CA PRO A 85 -9.40 11.39 -19.71
C PRO A 85 -7.87 11.36 -19.63
N GLU A 86 -7.25 11.81 -20.72
CA GLU A 86 -5.83 11.73 -21.01
C GLU A 86 -5.34 10.32 -21.40
N THR A 87 -4.89 10.20 -22.66
CA THR A 87 -4.26 9.00 -23.18
C THR A 87 -3.10 8.53 -22.29
N ARG A 88 -2.88 7.22 -22.20
CA ARG A 88 -1.67 6.58 -21.64
C ARG A 88 -0.35 7.20 -22.12
N ALA A 89 -0.36 7.86 -23.28
CA ALA A 89 0.76 8.62 -23.85
C ALA A 89 0.99 9.98 -23.14
N GLY A 90 -0.08 10.65 -22.69
CA GLY A 90 0.00 11.83 -21.82
C GLY A 90 0.50 11.47 -20.42
N TRP A 91 0.01 10.36 -19.85
CA TRP A 91 0.47 9.87 -18.54
C TRP A 91 1.96 9.55 -18.53
N LYS A 92 2.51 9.05 -19.64
CA LYS A 92 3.94 8.74 -19.73
C LYS A 92 4.83 9.98 -19.52
N ALA A 93 4.41 11.12 -20.08
CA ALA A 93 5.06 12.41 -19.82
C ALA A 93 4.81 12.92 -18.40
N SER A 94 3.64 12.62 -17.79
CA SER A 94 3.31 12.93 -16.39
C SER A 94 4.11 12.12 -15.37
N TYR A 95 4.39 10.84 -15.62
CA TYR A 95 5.18 9.98 -14.73
C TYR A 95 6.64 10.45 -14.60
N GLU A 96 7.24 10.85 -15.72
CA GLU A 96 8.62 11.37 -15.74
C GLU A 96 8.76 12.76 -15.11
N THR A 97 7.65 13.49 -14.95
CA THR A 97 7.67 14.87 -14.41
C THR A 97 7.07 14.99 -13.00
N TRP A 98 6.23 14.05 -12.54
CA TRP A 98 5.45 14.17 -11.28
C TRP A 98 5.67 13.02 -10.28
N GLY A 99 6.32 11.93 -10.70
CA GLY A 99 6.46 10.74 -9.86
C GLY A 99 7.56 10.89 -8.81
N GLU A 100 7.27 11.48 -7.65
CA GLU A 100 8.17 11.34 -6.48
C GLU A 100 8.32 9.87 -6.09
N LEU A 101 7.35 9.02 -6.42
CA LEU A 101 7.41 7.57 -6.25
C LEU A 101 8.42 6.93 -7.21
N GLN A 102 9.55 6.49 -6.67
CA GLN A 102 10.62 5.82 -7.41
C GLN A 102 10.41 4.30 -7.48
N HIS A 103 9.90 3.70 -6.40
CA HIS A 103 9.70 2.26 -6.33
C HIS A 103 8.57 1.86 -5.38
N ILE A 104 7.93 0.73 -5.67
CA ILE A 104 7.02 0.05 -4.76
C ILE A 104 7.55 -1.37 -4.56
N TYR A 105 8.03 -1.69 -3.37
CA TYR A 105 8.36 -3.05 -3.00
C TYR A 105 7.14 -3.70 -2.37
N LYS A 106 6.80 -4.93 -2.80
CA LYS A 106 5.63 -5.63 -2.28
C LYS A 106 5.86 -6.16 -0.87
N THR A 107 7.10 -6.53 -0.59
CA THR A 107 7.50 -7.18 0.65
C THR A 107 8.76 -6.54 1.22
N ARG A 108 8.99 -6.73 2.52
CA ARG A 108 10.21 -6.24 3.16
C ARG A 108 11.44 -7.03 2.70
N THR A 109 11.25 -8.30 2.35
CA THR A 109 12.29 -9.15 1.77
C THR A 109 12.77 -8.60 0.43
N GLU A 110 11.84 -8.18 -0.44
CA GLU A 110 12.17 -7.58 -1.73
C GLU A 110 12.94 -6.27 -1.55
N PHE A 111 12.44 -5.37 -0.69
CA PHE A 111 13.11 -4.10 -0.36
C PHE A 111 14.54 -4.31 0.16
N ASN A 112 14.74 -5.23 1.10
CA ASN A 112 16.06 -5.49 1.70
C ASN A 112 17.05 -6.11 0.71
N LYS A 113 16.58 -6.80 -0.33
CA LYS A 113 17.44 -7.41 -1.34
C LYS A 113 17.95 -6.39 -2.36
N ASP A 114 17.11 -5.42 -2.74
CA ASP A 114 17.40 -4.48 -3.84
C ASP A 114 17.95 -3.12 -3.35
N PHE A 115 17.31 -2.51 -2.34
CA PHE A 115 17.68 -1.19 -1.82
C PHE A 115 18.21 -1.26 -0.39
N SER A 116 17.40 -1.77 0.56
CA SER A 116 17.72 -1.89 1.99
C SER A 116 17.87 -0.57 2.78
N TYR A 117 17.61 -0.63 4.08
CA TYR A 117 17.80 0.50 4.99
C TYR A 117 19.29 0.90 5.18
N PRO A 118 20.25 -0.04 5.30
CA PRO A 118 21.67 0.34 5.38
C PRO A 118 22.14 1.20 4.22
N ARG A 119 21.76 0.85 2.98
CA ARG A 119 22.10 1.64 1.79
C ARG A 119 21.41 3.01 1.80
N MET A 120 20.18 3.07 2.28
CA MET A 120 19.43 4.32 2.40
C MET A 120 20.06 5.28 3.42
N PHE A 121 20.67 4.77 4.49
CA PHE A 121 21.28 5.58 5.55
C PHE A 121 22.76 5.89 5.30
N GLU A 122 23.35 5.32 4.25
CA GLU A 122 24.75 5.53 3.91
C GLU A 122 25.00 7.01 3.55
N ASN A 123 25.99 7.62 4.21
CA ASN A 123 26.36 9.03 4.05
C ASN A 123 25.21 10.04 4.28
N ALA A 124 24.17 9.65 5.03
CA ALA A 124 23.11 10.56 5.42
C ALA A 124 23.64 11.69 6.30
N HIS A 125 23.17 12.91 6.08
CA HIS A 125 23.43 14.07 6.94
C HIS A 125 22.30 14.29 7.94
N SER A 126 21.11 13.78 7.64
CA SER A 126 19.95 13.83 8.51
C SER A 126 19.04 12.63 8.26
N ILE A 127 18.50 12.08 9.35
CA ILE A 127 17.51 11.01 9.32
C ILE A 127 16.40 11.37 10.28
N ARG A 128 15.18 11.53 9.76
CA ARG A 128 13.97 11.70 10.57
C ARG A 128 13.08 10.49 10.39
N ALA A 129 12.66 9.88 11.49
CA ALA A 129 11.85 8.67 11.43
C ALA A 129 10.69 8.71 12.41
N ALA A 130 9.54 8.21 11.98
CA ALA A 130 8.36 8.02 12.82
C ALA A 130 7.73 6.66 12.55
N GLY A 131 7.44 5.92 13.61
CA GLY A 131 6.86 4.58 13.50
C GLY A 131 6.66 3.97 14.89
N ILE A 132 6.23 2.71 14.94
CA ILE A 132 5.98 2.01 16.20
C ILE A 132 7.29 1.73 16.93
N SER A 133 8.12 0.83 16.40
CA SER A 133 9.36 0.38 17.05
C SER A 133 10.64 0.83 16.34
N LEU A 134 10.53 1.36 15.12
CA LEU A 134 11.66 1.75 14.26
C LEU A 134 12.77 0.67 14.17
N ASN A 135 12.36 -0.60 14.15
CA ASN A 135 13.27 -1.75 14.26
C ASN A 135 14.42 -1.74 13.23
N ALA A 136 14.20 -1.18 12.04
CA ALA A 136 15.22 -1.14 10.99
C ALA A 136 16.49 -0.40 11.43
N ILE A 137 16.33 0.78 12.05
CA ILE A 137 17.47 1.58 12.52
C ILE A 137 17.92 1.16 13.93
N ALA A 138 16.97 0.72 14.78
CA ALA A 138 17.28 0.41 16.17
C ALA A 138 18.05 -0.91 16.36
N MET A 139 17.68 -1.93 15.59
CA MET A 139 18.19 -3.30 15.79
C MET A 139 18.96 -3.84 14.60
N ASN A 140 18.57 -3.47 13.37
CA ASN A 140 19.12 -4.08 12.16
C ASN A 140 20.23 -3.24 11.50
N TYR A 141 20.38 -1.98 11.88
CA TYR A 141 21.44 -1.13 11.38
C TYR A 141 22.64 -1.14 12.34
N ASP A 142 23.85 -1.03 11.77
CA ASP A 142 25.07 -1.11 12.55
C ASP A 142 25.23 0.13 13.44
N ARG A 143 25.30 -0.10 14.76
CA ARG A 143 25.41 0.97 15.75
C ARG A 143 26.72 1.74 15.64
N GLU A 144 27.82 1.10 15.23
CA GLU A 144 29.08 1.81 15.02
C GLU A 144 28.98 2.74 13.81
N LEU A 145 28.21 2.38 12.77
CA LEU A 145 27.93 3.29 11.65
C LEU A 145 27.09 4.49 12.07
N ILE A 146 26.05 4.29 12.89
CA ILE A 146 25.26 5.40 13.46
C ILE A 146 26.16 6.31 14.31
N LYS A 147 26.99 5.71 15.16
CA LYS A 147 27.92 6.45 16.02
C LYS A 147 28.90 7.28 15.19
N ARG A 148 29.48 6.66 14.15
CA ARG A 148 30.42 7.31 13.24
C ARG A 148 29.75 8.46 12.50
N SER A 149 28.56 8.26 11.95
CA SER A 149 27.86 9.31 11.21
C SER A 149 27.56 10.53 12.08
N ILE A 150 27.25 10.34 13.36
CA ILE A 150 27.03 11.45 14.29
C ILE A 150 28.34 12.14 14.68
N LEU A 151 29.35 11.36 15.09
CA LEU A 151 30.60 11.91 15.63
C LEU A 151 31.45 12.57 14.54
N GLU A 152 31.61 11.91 13.39
CA GLU A 152 32.50 12.32 12.30
C GLU A 152 31.76 13.17 11.28
N ASP A 153 30.57 12.73 10.84
CA ASP A 153 29.85 13.35 9.71
C ASP A 153 28.81 14.40 10.15
N ASN A 154 28.62 14.61 11.46
CA ASN A 154 27.59 15.50 12.03
C ASN A 154 26.14 15.15 11.60
N CYS A 155 25.87 13.88 11.36
CA CYS A 155 24.53 13.42 11.00
C CYS A 155 23.53 13.69 12.13
N HIS A 156 22.38 14.29 11.81
CA HIS A 156 21.29 14.52 12.75
C HIS A 156 20.23 13.41 12.67
N LEU A 157 20.00 12.68 13.76
CA LEU A 157 19.03 11.61 13.84
C LEU A 157 17.90 12.00 14.79
N GLN A 158 16.68 12.08 14.27
CA GLN A 158 15.47 12.30 15.07
C GLN A 158 14.53 11.12 14.93
N LEU A 159 14.40 10.34 16.00
CA LEU A 159 13.66 9.08 15.99
C LEU A 159 12.45 9.17 16.93
N CYS A 160 11.26 9.01 16.37
CA CYS A 160 9.99 9.12 17.08
C CYS A 160 9.27 7.76 17.14
N PHE A 161 9.20 7.17 18.33
CA PHE A 161 8.63 5.85 18.60
C PHE A 161 7.20 5.97 19.14
N LEU A 162 6.36 4.96 18.94
CA LEU A 162 5.08 4.91 19.64
C LEU A 162 5.36 4.74 21.14
N ASP A 163 4.69 5.51 22.00
CA ASP A 163 4.94 5.43 23.45
C ASP A 163 4.54 4.05 23.98
N PRO A 164 5.50 3.25 24.51
CA PRO A 164 5.20 1.95 25.10
C PRO A 164 4.24 1.99 26.27
N LYS A 165 4.08 3.14 26.93
CA LYS A 165 3.15 3.35 28.04
C LYS A 165 1.84 4.02 27.58
N GLY A 166 1.75 4.35 26.29
CA GLY A 166 0.64 5.09 25.70
C GLY A 166 -0.58 4.22 25.43
N THR A 167 -1.74 4.87 25.39
CA THR A 167 -3.02 4.22 25.10
C THR A 167 -3.05 3.59 23.70
N ARG A 168 -2.40 4.25 22.73
CA ARG A 168 -2.37 3.79 21.33
C ARG A 168 -1.46 2.60 21.11
N CYS A 169 -0.47 2.38 21.99
CA CYS A 169 0.30 1.15 21.98
C CYS A 169 -0.55 -0.04 22.42
N ALA A 170 -1.33 0.10 23.51
CA ALA A 170 -2.23 -0.95 23.98
C ALA A 170 -3.35 -1.27 22.98
N GLU A 171 -3.97 -0.25 22.39
CA GLU A 171 -4.98 -0.45 21.33
C GLU A 171 -4.39 -1.19 20.12
N ARG A 172 -3.14 -0.89 19.75
CA ARG A 172 -2.47 -1.57 18.63
C ARG A 172 -2.11 -3.02 18.96
N GLU A 173 -1.78 -3.31 20.22
CA GLU A 173 -1.59 -4.69 20.68
C GLU A 173 -2.89 -5.49 20.54
N GLU A 174 -4.03 -4.91 20.93
CA GLU A 174 -5.34 -5.54 20.76
C GLU A 174 -5.68 -5.76 19.28
N GLU A 175 -5.45 -4.76 18.43
CA GLU A 175 -5.69 -4.86 16.97
C GLU A 175 -4.88 -5.99 16.32
N GLU A 176 -3.61 -6.16 16.72
CA GLU A 176 -2.73 -7.21 16.19
C GLU A 176 -2.82 -8.54 16.98
N GLU A 177 -3.79 -8.68 17.88
CA GLU A 177 -3.99 -9.89 18.71
C GLU A 177 -2.73 -10.28 19.52
N TYR A 178 -1.97 -9.29 19.98
CA TYR A 178 -0.85 -9.49 20.90
C TYR A 178 -1.32 -9.61 22.35
N ASP A 179 -0.61 -10.43 23.14
CA ASP A 179 -0.74 -10.37 24.59
C ASP A 179 -0.37 -8.96 25.09
N PRO A 180 -1.07 -8.41 26.10
CA PRO A 180 -0.80 -7.09 26.63
C PRO A 180 0.68 -6.88 27.00
N GLY A 181 1.26 -5.78 26.54
CA GLY A 181 2.63 -5.36 26.81
C GLY A 181 3.71 -5.98 25.91
N VAL A 182 3.36 -6.87 24.95
CA VAL A 182 4.34 -7.45 24.01
C VAL A 182 4.96 -6.39 23.09
N LEU A 183 4.13 -5.57 22.44
CA LEU A 183 4.58 -4.50 21.56
C LEU A 183 5.29 -3.42 22.36
N ALA A 184 4.76 -3.07 23.52
CA ALA A 184 5.38 -2.12 24.44
C ALA A 184 6.81 -2.55 24.80
N ARG A 185 7.02 -3.83 25.11
CA ARG A 185 8.35 -4.38 25.42
C ARG A 185 9.29 -4.29 24.22
N PHE A 186 8.84 -4.65 23.01
CA PHE A 186 9.67 -4.52 21.81
C PHE A 186 10.10 -3.08 21.56
N THR A 187 9.17 -2.13 21.67
CA THR A 187 9.48 -0.71 21.48
C THR A 187 10.39 -0.18 22.58
N ASN A 188 10.20 -0.60 23.84
CA ASN A 188 11.10 -0.28 24.95
C ASN A 188 12.52 -0.79 24.73
N THR A 189 12.68 -2.03 24.25
CA THR A 189 14.01 -2.58 23.93
C THR A 189 14.74 -1.70 22.92
N ASN A 190 14.04 -1.27 21.86
CA ASN A 190 14.62 -0.43 20.80
C ASN A 190 15.02 0.96 21.34
N LEU A 191 14.16 1.58 22.16
CA LEU A 191 14.47 2.83 22.85
C LEU A 191 15.72 2.72 23.72
N ILE A 192 15.87 1.64 24.49
CA ILE A 192 17.01 1.42 25.38
C ILE A 192 18.31 1.22 24.59
N VAL A 193 18.25 0.50 23.47
CA VAL A 193 19.42 0.29 22.59
C VAL A 193 19.93 1.64 22.07
N ILE A 194 19.04 2.46 21.52
CA ILE A 194 19.45 3.76 20.96
C ILE A 194 19.77 4.78 22.06
N GLY A 195 19.06 4.77 23.18
CA GLY A 195 19.41 5.58 24.35
C GLY A 195 20.79 5.22 24.91
N GLY A 196 21.15 3.93 24.88
CA GLY A 196 22.50 3.47 25.20
C GLY A 196 23.56 4.03 24.25
N LEU A 197 23.27 4.05 22.95
CA LEU A 197 24.14 4.64 21.94
C LEU A 197 24.31 6.16 22.14
N ARG A 198 23.24 6.89 22.43
CA ARG A 198 23.30 8.33 22.78
C ARG A 198 24.24 8.59 23.96
N LYS A 199 24.19 7.75 25.01
CA LYS A 199 25.13 7.83 26.14
C LYS A 199 26.57 7.54 25.74
N GLN A 200 26.81 6.62 24.80
CA GLN A 200 28.16 6.35 24.29
C GLN A 200 28.71 7.53 23.48
N ILE A 201 27.87 8.18 22.67
CA ILE A 201 28.22 9.40 21.93
C ILE A 201 28.57 10.52 22.93
N ALA A 202 27.72 10.75 23.94
CA ALA A 202 27.97 11.76 24.97
C ALA A 202 29.29 11.56 25.74
N LYS A 203 29.73 10.30 25.93
CA LYS A 203 31.02 9.99 26.56
C LYS A 203 32.22 10.36 25.69
N VAL A 204 32.08 10.29 24.37
CA VAL A 204 33.15 10.64 23.42
C VAL A 204 33.15 12.15 23.16
N ASP A 205 31.99 12.71 22.85
CA ASP A 205 31.79 14.14 22.63
C ASP A 205 30.38 14.55 23.11
N PRO A 206 30.28 15.21 24.28
CA PRO A 206 29.00 15.68 24.82
C PRO A 206 28.24 16.62 23.88
N SER A 207 28.94 17.39 23.04
CA SER A 207 28.32 18.35 22.11
C SER A 207 27.60 17.67 20.94
N LYS A 208 27.93 16.41 20.66
CA LYS A 208 27.35 15.61 19.57
C LYS A 208 26.13 14.80 20.01
N SER A 209 25.98 14.52 21.31
CA SER A 209 24.83 13.77 21.84
C SER A 209 23.45 14.35 21.45
N PRO A 210 23.25 15.69 21.42
CA PRO A 210 22.00 16.29 20.95
C PRO A 210 21.66 16.00 19.49
N LEU A 211 22.62 15.56 18.68
CA LEU A 211 22.35 15.13 17.30
C LEU A 211 21.60 13.81 17.23
N LEU A 212 21.45 13.07 18.34
CA LEU A 212 20.61 11.88 18.45
C LEU A 212 19.41 12.15 19.35
N GLU A 213 18.31 12.56 18.74
CA GLU A 213 17.05 12.84 19.39
C GLU A 213 16.16 11.60 19.46
N LEU A 214 15.63 11.33 20.65
CA LEU A 214 14.68 10.25 20.91
C LEU A 214 13.40 10.84 21.43
N ARG A 215 12.30 10.54 20.75
CA ARG A 215 10.97 11.05 21.08
C ARG A 215 9.96 9.91 21.12
N VAL A 216 8.88 10.09 21.88
CA VAL A 216 7.73 9.18 21.90
C VAL A 216 6.42 9.92 21.62
N TYR A 217 5.49 9.28 20.93
CA TYR A 217 4.16 9.84 20.62
C TYR A 217 3.05 8.86 21.01
N ASP A 218 1.88 9.37 21.41
CA ASP A 218 0.68 8.55 21.70
C ASP A 218 -0.45 8.89 20.72
N MET A 219 -0.24 8.57 19.44
CA MET A 219 -1.21 8.75 18.36
C MET A 219 -1.39 7.44 17.61
N ILE A 220 -2.54 7.25 16.94
CA ILE A 220 -2.80 6.05 16.12
C ILE A 220 -1.68 5.91 15.08
N PRO A 221 -0.88 4.83 15.14
CA PRO A 221 0.21 4.63 14.20
C PRO A 221 -0.35 4.24 12.83
N ARG A 222 -0.08 5.05 11.80
CA ARG A 222 -0.55 4.78 10.42
C ARG A 222 0.56 4.33 9.49
N PHE A 223 1.77 4.85 9.72
CA PHE A 223 2.90 4.65 8.83
C PHE A 223 4.18 4.45 9.63
N ASN A 224 5.07 3.63 9.07
CA ASN A 224 6.49 3.62 9.35
C ASN A 224 7.18 4.45 8.26
N ILE A 225 7.79 5.56 8.65
CA ILE A 225 8.41 6.52 7.73
C ILE A 225 9.85 6.75 8.14
N TYR A 226 10.74 6.72 7.15
CA TYR A 226 12.11 7.23 7.25
C TYR A 226 12.30 8.30 6.19
N ILE A 227 12.84 9.45 6.57
CA ILE A 227 13.19 10.57 5.70
C ILE A 227 14.69 10.78 5.85
N VAL A 228 15.43 10.78 4.75
CA VAL A 228 16.88 10.99 4.67
C VAL A 228 17.13 12.24 3.85
N ASP A 229 17.88 13.19 4.42
CA ASP A 229 18.35 14.43 3.79
C ASP A 229 17.25 15.27 3.13
N ASP A 230 16.01 15.13 3.61
CA ASP A 230 14.80 15.70 3.03
C ASP A 230 14.64 15.46 1.52
N ALA A 231 15.33 14.45 1.00
CA ALA A 231 15.43 14.12 -0.41
C ALA A 231 14.94 12.71 -0.71
N LEU A 232 15.12 11.76 0.21
CA LEU A 232 14.74 10.35 0.05
C LEU A 232 13.85 9.90 1.21
N MET A 233 12.81 9.11 0.93
CA MET A 233 11.87 8.66 1.94
C MET A 233 11.39 7.25 1.67
N THR A 234 11.21 6.46 2.73
CA THR A 234 10.40 5.25 2.69
C THR A 234 9.12 5.47 3.45
N VAL A 235 8.00 5.03 2.88
CA VAL A 235 6.69 5.02 3.54
C VAL A 235 6.13 3.61 3.49
N GLN A 236 5.77 3.08 4.64
CA GLN A 236 5.10 1.80 4.75
C GLN A 236 3.89 1.96 5.68
N SER A 237 2.70 1.56 5.24
CA SER A 237 1.51 1.58 6.10
C SER A 237 1.55 0.44 7.11
N TYR A 238 0.92 0.61 8.27
CA TYR A 238 0.62 -0.51 9.15
C TYR A 238 -0.62 -1.25 8.63
N ALA A 239 -0.56 -2.58 8.61
CA ALA A 239 -1.67 -3.44 8.24
C ALA A 239 -2.72 -3.53 9.36
N TYR A 240 -3.85 -4.17 9.08
CA TYR A 240 -4.83 -4.48 10.13
C TYR A 240 -4.44 -5.74 10.89
N GLY A 241 -3.93 -6.76 10.20
CA GLY A 241 -3.60 -8.05 10.80
C GLY A 241 -2.13 -8.20 11.21
N ARG A 242 -1.91 -9.09 12.18
CA ARG A 242 -0.59 -9.47 12.66
C ARG A 242 0.27 -10.07 11.54
N GLY A 243 1.47 -9.53 11.37
CA GLY A 243 2.47 -10.07 10.44
C GLY A 243 2.11 -9.92 8.96
N GLU A 244 1.06 -9.16 8.64
CA GLU A 244 0.71 -8.84 7.26
C GLU A 244 1.78 -7.93 6.66
N GLU A 245 2.27 -8.30 5.48
CA GLU A 245 3.19 -7.45 4.73
C GLU A 245 2.43 -6.36 3.99
N THR A 246 2.81 -5.12 4.25
CA THR A 246 2.36 -3.96 3.47
C THR A 246 3.46 -3.50 2.51
N PRO A 247 3.09 -2.95 1.34
CA PRO A 247 4.06 -2.41 0.41
C PRO A 247 4.90 -1.28 1.01
N ILE A 248 6.15 -1.18 0.57
CA ILE A 248 7.07 -0.10 0.91
C ILE A 248 7.19 0.81 -0.30
N LEU A 249 6.79 2.07 -0.14
CA LEU A 249 6.96 3.12 -1.13
C LEU A 249 8.31 3.78 -0.93
N VAL A 250 9.12 3.90 -1.98
CA VAL A 250 10.33 4.71 -1.98
C VAL A 250 10.05 5.98 -2.76
N LEU A 251 10.16 7.12 -2.07
CA LEU A 251 9.92 8.45 -2.62
C LEU A 251 11.23 9.23 -2.69
N GLU A 252 11.43 9.96 -3.78
CA GLU A 252 12.48 10.96 -3.92
C GLU A 252 11.81 12.31 -4.15
N ARG A 253 12.20 13.34 -3.37
CA ARG A 253 11.65 14.68 -3.49
C ARG A 253 12.02 15.24 -4.87
N LYS A 254 11.02 15.70 -5.63
CA LYS A 254 11.25 16.34 -6.94
C LYS A 254 10.79 17.79 -6.97
N ASN A 255 9.59 18.06 -6.44
CA ASN A 255 8.94 19.38 -6.47
C ASN A 255 8.30 19.68 -5.11
N ALA A 256 8.01 20.96 -4.83
CA ALA A 256 7.24 21.32 -3.65
C ALA A 256 5.74 20.96 -3.82
N GLY A 257 5.09 20.56 -2.73
CA GLY A 257 3.65 20.28 -2.66
C GLY A 257 3.22 18.86 -3.07
N GLY A 258 4.15 17.91 -3.16
CA GLY A 258 3.90 16.52 -3.58
C GLY A 258 3.61 15.50 -2.47
N LEU A 259 3.72 14.21 -2.81
CA LEU A 259 3.61 13.09 -1.87
C LEU A 259 4.65 13.19 -0.75
N PHE A 260 5.87 13.59 -1.09
CA PHE A 260 6.96 13.75 -0.14
C PHE A 260 6.57 14.79 0.92
N ASP A 261 6.15 15.98 0.51
CA ASP A 261 5.73 17.04 1.44
C ASP A 261 4.51 16.63 2.28
N TYR A 262 3.57 15.90 1.71
CA TYR A 262 2.46 15.33 2.47
C TYR A 262 2.96 14.42 3.60
N TYR A 263 3.81 13.42 3.29
CA TYR A 263 4.31 12.50 4.32
C TYR A 263 5.30 13.16 5.29
N THR A 264 6.07 14.16 4.84
CA THR A 264 6.85 15.04 5.73
C THR A 264 5.91 15.76 6.70
N SER A 265 4.76 16.27 6.25
CA SER A 265 3.78 16.91 7.13
C SER A 265 3.18 15.94 8.14
N VAL A 266 3.02 14.66 7.77
CA VAL A 266 2.59 13.59 8.70
C VAL A 266 3.63 13.36 9.77
N VAL A 267 4.91 13.19 9.41
CA VAL A 267 6.01 13.04 10.37
C VAL A 267 6.13 14.26 11.27
N LYS A 268 6.04 15.48 10.69
CA LYS A 268 6.04 16.72 11.46
C LYS A 268 4.91 16.75 12.48
N ARG A 269 3.69 16.37 12.09
CA ARG A 269 2.55 16.32 13.02
C ARG A 269 2.79 15.35 14.17
N ILE A 270 3.39 14.18 13.90
CA ILE A 270 3.76 13.22 14.94
C ILE A 270 4.77 13.87 15.89
N LEU A 271 5.82 14.50 15.35
CA LEU A 271 6.86 15.17 16.13
C LEU A 271 6.30 16.32 16.99
N ASP A 272 5.43 17.15 16.43
CA ASP A 272 4.75 18.25 17.14
C ASP A 272 3.91 17.75 18.34
N ASN A 273 3.45 16.49 18.31
CA ASN A 273 2.66 15.84 19.36
C ASN A 273 3.46 14.78 20.14
N SER A 274 4.78 14.82 20.04
CA SER A 274 5.67 13.87 20.72
C SER A 274 6.41 14.53 21.89
N THR A 275 6.83 13.72 22.85
CA THR A 275 7.64 14.15 24.00
C THR A 275 9.06 13.62 23.89
N ASP A 276 10.02 14.36 24.43
CA ASP A 276 11.40 13.93 24.49
C ASP A 276 11.59 12.77 25.46
N VAL A 277 12.45 11.83 25.07
CA VAL A 277 12.92 10.74 25.94
C VAL A 277 14.29 11.13 26.45
N ASP A 278 14.34 11.64 27.66
CA ASP A 278 15.59 11.97 28.34
C ASP A 278 16.30 10.73 28.89
N ASP A 279 17.53 10.91 29.37
CA ASP A 279 18.35 9.82 29.89
C ASP A 279 17.77 9.17 31.17
N THR A 280 16.96 9.92 31.93
CA THR A 280 16.26 9.45 33.13
C THR A 280 15.16 8.46 32.75
N SER A 281 14.33 8.83 31.76
CA SER A 281 13.29 7.99 31.19
C SER A 281 13.84 6.66 30.66
N ILE A 282 15.02 6.69 30.02
CA ILE A 282 15.69 5.47 29.56
C ILE A 282 16.11 4.57 30.73
N GLU A 283 16.66 5.12 31.82
CA GLU A 283 17.05 4.32 32.99
C GLU A 283 15.84 3.73 33.73
N GLU A 284 14.73 4.46 33.82
CA GLU A 284 13.48 3.90 34.34
C GLU A 284 12.97 2.73 33.48
N ARG A 285 13.07 2.85 32.16
CA ARG A 285 12.67 1.78 31.23
C ARG A 285 13.55 0.53 31.41
N ARG A 286 14.86 0.69 31.70
CA ARG A 286 15.77 -0.45 31.98
C ARG A 286 15.43 -1.23 33.24
N LYS A 287 14.88 -0.57 34.27
CA LYS A 287 14.50 -1.23 35.53
C LYS A 287 13.26 -2.10 35.42
N ASN A 288 12.48 -1.94 34.35
CA ASN A 288 11.18 -2.58 34.14
C ASN A 288 11.21 -3.68 33.05
N ILE A 289 12.41 -4.13 32.65
CA ILE A 289 12.65 -5.28 31.78
C ILE A 289 13.29 -6.38 32.61
#